data_AF-A0A372GNY9-F1
#
_entry.id   AF-A0A372GNY9-F1
#
_cell.length_a   1.000
_cell.length_b   1.000
_cell.length_c   1.000
_cell.angle_alpha   90.00
_cell.angle_beta   90.00
_cell.angle_gamma   90.00
#
_symmetry.space_group_name_H-M   'P 1'
#
loop_
_entity.id
_entity.type
_entity.pdbx_description
1 polymer ?
#
loop_
_entity_poly.entity_id
_entity_poly.type
_entity_poly.pdbx_seq_one_letter_code
_entity_poly.pdbx_strand_id
1 'polypeptide(L)' 'MRAIQKAVRRCSRVTKDRGMSTAEYAVGTIAAAAFAGVLFKIVTSSQVKSLLSQIIERALNLAG' A
#
# COMPACT_ATOMS: atom_id res chain seq x y z
N MET A 1 -2.90 5.13 47.61
CA MET A 1 -3.72 4.71 46.44
C MET A 1 -3.51 5.56 45.18
N ARG A 2 -3.47 6.90 45.24
CA ARG A 2 -3.31 7.77 44.03
C ARG A 2 -2.02 7.53 43.23
N ALA A 3 -0.91 7.16 43.89
CA ALA A 3 0.37 6.88 43.23
C ALA A 3 0.31 5.62 42.34
N ILE A 4 -0.28 4.54 42.85
CA ILE A 4 -0.51 3.30 42.10
C ILE A 4 -1.41 3.56 40.89
N GLN A 5 -2.48 4.34 41.07
CA GLN A 5 -3.41 4.68 40.00
C GLN A 5 -2.76 5.53 38.88
N LYS A 6 -1.85 6.45 39.24
CA LYS A 6 -1.04 7.20 38.26
C LYS A 6 -0.06 6.30 37.49
N ALA A 7 0.57 5.34 38.17
CA ALA A 7 1.49 4.39 37.54
C ALA A 7 0.77 3.46 36.54
N VAL A 8 -0.38 2.91 36.93
CA VAL A 8 -1.22 2.07 36.05
C VAL A 8 -1.68 2.83 34.81
N ARG A 9 -2.15 4.07 34.96
CA ARG A 9 -2.55 4.92 33.82
C ARG A 9 -1.38 5.24 32.88
N ARG A 10 -0.16 5.37 33.40
CA ARG A 10 1.04 5.62 32.59
C ARG A 10 1.43 4.38 31.79
N CYS A 11 1.46 3.19 32.40
CA CYS A 11 1.72 1.94 31.69
C CYS A 11 0.70 1.68 30.57
N SER A 12 -0.59 1.92 30.83
CA SER A 12 -1.64 1.74 29.82
C SER A 12 -1.52 2.69 28.63
N ARG A 13 -0.97 3.89 28.80
CA ARG A 13 -0.68 4.79 27.68
C ARG A 13 0.50 4.29 26.85
N VAL A 14 1.58 3.90 27.51
CA VAL A 14 2.78 3.37 26.83
C VAL A 14 2.46 2.12 26.00
N THR A 15 1.63 1.21 26.50
CA THR A 15 1.20 0.03 25.73
C THR A 15 0.29 0.40 24.56
N LYS A 16 -0.56 1.41 24.72
CA LYS A 16 -1.43 1.91 23.65
C LYS A 16 -0.65 2.58 22.52
N ASP A 17 0.37 3.37 22.86
CA ASP A 17 1.23 4.04 21.89
C ASP A 17 2.10 3.04 21.11
N ARG A 18 2.58 1.98 21.77
CA ARG A 18 3.33 0.90 21.09
C ARG A 18 2.50 0.14 20.05
N GLY A 19 1.22 -0.11 20.33
CA GLY A 19 0.33 -0.78 19.37
C GLY A 19 -0.09 0.12 18.21
N MET A 20 -0.11 1.44 18.44
CA MET A 20 -0.55 2.43 17.45
C MET A 20 0.39 2.46 16.24
N SER A 21 1.71 2.55 16.46
CA SER A 21 2.69 2.58 15.36
C SER A 21 2.68 1.28 14.55
N THR A 22 2.61 0.10 15.19
CA THR A 22 2.55 -1.18 14.45
C THR A 22 1.29 -1.30 13.59
N ALA A 23 0.15 -0.80 14.08
CA ALA A 23 -1.10 -0.80 13.31
C ALA A 23 -1.02 0.13 12.10
N GLU A 24 -0.41 1.31 12.23
CA GLU A 24 -0.20 2.24 11.12
C GLU A 24 0.64 1.62 10.00
N TYR A 25 1.75 0.97 10.35
CA TYR A 25 2.57 0.25 9.37
C TYR A 25 1.80 -0.88 8.69
N ALA A 26 1.07 -1.69 9.47
CA ALA A 26 0.29 -2.81 8.91
C ALA A 26 -0.78 -2.32 7.92
N VAL A 27 -1.53 -1.27 8.28
CA VAL A 27 -2.54 -0.68 7.41
C VAL A 27 -1.91 -0.03 6.19
N GLY A 28 -0.78 0.67 6.35
CA GLY A 28 -0.02 1.25 5.25
C GLY A 28 0.44 0.21 4.23
N THR A 29 0.97 -0.93 4.70
CA THR A 29 1.38 -2.05 3.84
C THR A 29 0.19 -2.66 3.11
N ILE A 30 -0.94 -2.88 3.80
CA ILE A 30 -2.16 -3.41 3.17
C ILE A 30 -2.70 -2.46 2.11
N ALA A 31 -2.73 -1.16 2.39
CA ALA A 31 -3.17 -0.14 1.45
C ALA A 31 -2.28 -0.13 0.19
N ALA A 32 -0.95 -0.19 0.37
CA ALA A 32 0.00 -0.27 -0.74
C ALA A 32 -0.20 -1.54 -1.58
N ALA A 33 -0.37 -2.70 -0.93
CA ALA A 33 -0.60 -3.97 -1.63
C ALA A 33 -1.92 -3.97 -2.42
N ALA A 34 -2.99 -3.41 -1.86
CA ALA A 34 -4.27 -3.28 -2.54
C ALA A 34 -4.16 -2.37 -3.77
N PHE A 35 -3.48 -1.23 -3.64
CA PHE A 35 -3.22 -0.32 -4.75
C PHE A 35 -2.38 -0.98 -5.86
N ALA A 36 -1.33 -1.71 -5.49
CA ALA A 36 -0.53 -2.48 -6.44
C ALA A 36 -1.38 -3.53 -7.20
N GLY A 37 -2.32 -4.19 -6.52
CA GLY A 37 -3.26 -5.11 -7.15
C GLY A 37 -4.14 -4.45 -8.22
N VAL A 38 -4.64 -3.23 -7.94
CA VAL A 38 -5.41 -2.44 -8.90
C VAL A 38 -4.54 -2.05 -10.10
N LEU A 39 -3.33 -1.53 -9.87
CA LEU A 39 -2.40 -1.17 -10.94
C LEU A 39 -2.03 -2.38 -11.80
N PHE A 40 -1.80 -3.54 -11.19
CA PHE A 40 -1.52 -4.77 -11.91
C PHE A 40 -2.69 -5.15 -12.82
N LYS A 41 -3.93 -5.07 -12.34
CA LYS A 41 -5.11 -5.31 -13.18
C LYS A 41 -5.23 -4.33 -14.35
N ILE A 42 -4.90 -3.06 -14.14
CA ILE A 42 -4.90 -2.05 -15.21
C ILE A 42 -3.85 -2.40 -16.27
N VAL A 43 -2.61 -2.61 -15.86
CA VAL A 43 -1.49 -2.89 -16.80
C VAL A 43 -1.68 -4.22 -17.53
N THR A 44 -2.32 -5.21 -16.89
CA THR A 44 -2.59 -6.52 -17.50
C THR A 44 -3.88 -6.57 -18.33
N SER A 45 -4.65 -5.48 -18.37
CA SER A 45 -5.91 -5.39 -19.13
C SER A 45 -5.69 -5.52 -20.65
N SER A 46 -6.72 -6.00 -21.36
CA SER A 46 -6.67 -6.15 -22.82
C SER A 46 -6.51 -4.81 -23.54
N GLN A 47 -7.10 -3.74 -23.00
CA GLN A 47 -7.01 -2.38 -23.53
C GLN A 47 -5.55 -1.88 -23.50
N VAL A 48 -4.88 -1.98 -22.34
CA VAL A 48 -3.48 -1.55 -22.22
C VAL A 48 -2.56 -2.37 -23.10
N LYS A 49 -2.75 -3.70 -23.15
CA LYS A 49 -1.97 -4.57 -24.05
C LYS A 49 -2.16 -4.21 -25.52
N SER A 50 -3.39 -3.93 -25.96
CA SER A 50 -3.67 -3.53 -27.34
C SER A 50 -3.00 -2.19 -27.68
N LEU A 51 -3.07 -1.20 -26.79
CA LEU A 51 -2.39 0.09 -26.97
C LEU A 51 -0.87 -0.10 -27.10
N LEU A 52 -0.26 -0.90 -26.24
CA LEU A 52 1.16 -1.21 -26.32
C LEU A 52 1.53 -1.94 -27.63
N SER A 53 0.73 -2.92 -28.05
CA SER A 53 0.94 -3.62 -29.34
C SER A 53 0.92 -2.65 -30.50
N GLN A 54 -0.06 -1.74 -30.55
CA GLN A 54 -0.17 -0.74 -31.61
C GLN A 54 1.03 0.21 -31.64
N ILE A 55 1.55 0.62 -30.47
CA ILE A 55 2.75 1.45 -30.39
C ILE A 55 3.97 0.70 -30.95
N ILE A 56 4.13 -0.57 -30.57
CA ILE A 56 5.23 -1.42 -31.04
C ILE A 56 5.14 -1.64 -32.56
N GLU A 57 3.96 -2.00 -33.07
CA GLU A 57 3.72 -2.19 -34.51
C GLU A 57 4.03 -0.93 -35.32
N ARG A 58 3.60 0.25 -34.83
CA ARG A 58 3.94 1.53 -35.46
C ARG A 58 5.44 1.79 -35.47
N ALA A 59 6.13 1.51 -34.36
CA ALA A 59 7.58 1.70 -34.28
C ALA A 59 8.33 0.77 -35.24
N LEU A 60 7.88 -0.48 -35.38
CA LEU A 60 8.48 -1.45 -36.30
C LEU A 60 8.22 -1.10 -37.77
N ASN A 61 7.01 -0.63 -38.11
CA ASN A 61 6.67 -0.19 -39.47
C ASN A 61 7.42 1.09 -39.91
N LEU A 62 7.92 1.90 -38.98
CA LEU A 62 8.76 3.06 -39.31
C LEU A 62 10.24 2.69 -39.48
N ALA A 63 10.66 1.53 -38.98
CA ALA A 63 12.05 1.08 -38.98
C ALA A 63 12.42 0.19 -40.18
N GLY A 64 11.43 -0.37 -40.88
CA GLY A 64 11.59 -1.11 -42.14
C GLY A 64 11.18 -0.25 -43.34
#